data_AF-A0A1I7FSU1-F1
#
_entry.id   AF-A0A1I7FSU1-F1
#
_cell.length_a   1.000
_cell.length_b   1.000
_cell.length_c   1.000
_cell.angle_alpha   90.00
_cell.angle_beta   90.00
_cell.angle_gamma   90.00
#
_symmetry.space_group_name_H-M   'P 1'
#
loop_
_entity.id
_entity.type
_entity.pdbx_description
1 polymer ?
#
loop_
_entity_poly.entity_id
_entity_poly.type
_entity_poly.pdbx_seq_one_letter_code
_entity_poly.pdbx_strand_id
1 'polypeptide(L)' 'MDKFLIKNTTRAEREKIVRDALGYGDIGCESDADGYDMYKPYIDGEMEIAEINMNHRSSF' A
#
# COMPACT_ATOMS: atom_id res chain seq x y z
N MET A 1 4.70 8.30 -11.64
CA MET A 1 4.39 6.88 -11.32
C MET A 1 5.60 6.13 -10.77
N ASP A 2 6.83 6.45 -11.19
CA ASP A 2 8.03 5.66 -10.82
C ASP A 2 8.39 5.63 -9.33
N LYS A 3 7.91 6.60 -8.54
CA LYS A 3 8.12 6.69 -7.09
C LYS A 3 7.43 5.60 -6.28
N PHE A 4 6.54 4.83 -6.91
CA PHE A 4 5.82 3.72 -6.27
C PHE A 4 6.29 2.35 -6.80
N LEU A 5 7.31 2.30 -7.65
CA LEU A 5 7.79 1.01 -8.15
C LEU A 5 8.68 0.36 -7.09
N ILE A 6 8.56 -0.96 -6.94
CA ILE A 6 9.37 -1.73 -5.99
C ILE A 6 10.87 -1.52 -6.26
N LYS A 7 11.26 -1.47 -7.53
CA LYS A 7 12.67 -1.24 -7.92
C LYS A 7 13.24 0.12 -7.51
N ASN A 8 12.36 1.11 -7.26
CA ASN A 8 12.73 2.49 -6.94
C ASN A 8 12.46 2.85 -5.48
N THR A 9 12.04 1.89 -4.66
CA THR A 9 11.64 2.09 -3.27
C THR A 9 12.24 1.02 -2.38
N THR A 10 12.56 1.39 -1.16
CA THR A 10 12.85 0.46 -0.08
C THR A 10 11.55 -0.02 0.57
N ARG A 11 11.62 -1.14 1.30
CA ARG A 11 10.49 -1.64 2.11
C ARG A 11 9.91 -0.55 3.02
N ALA A 12 10.78 0.21 3.71
CA ALA A 12 10.37 1.26 4.65
C ALA A 12 9.64 2.41 3.94
N GLU A 13 10.11 2.80 2.74
CA GLU A 13 9.42 3.80 1.93
C GLU A 13 8.04 3.30 1.47
N ARG A 14 7.93 2.03 1.05
CA ARG A 14 6.64 1.42 0.69
C ARG A 14 5.67 1.37 1.86
N GLU A 15 6.16 1.01 3.04
CA GLU A 15 5.36 1.01 4.27
C GLU A 15 4.87 2.43 4.60
N LYS A 16 5.73 3.45 4.49
CA LYS A 16 5.33 4.85 4.69
C LYS A 16 4.29 5.28 3.66
N ILE A 17 4.48 4.95 2.38
CA ILE A 17 3.53 5.24 1.30
C ILE A 17 2.15 4.66 1.62
N VAL A 18 2.09 3.40 2.05
CA VAL A 18 0.84 2.72 2.39
C VAL A 18 0.19 3.34 3.62
N ARG A 19 0.96 3.61 4.68
CA ARG A 19 0.45 4.26 5.91
C ARG A 19 -0.08 5.67 5.64
N ASP A 20 0.65 6.47 4.86
CA ASP A 20 0.23 7.81 4.46
C ASP A 20 -1.05 7.75 3.61
N ALA A 21 -1.15 6.79 2.69
CA ALA A 21 -2.31 6.62 1.81
C ALA A 21 -3.58 6.15 2.56
N LEU A 22 -3.40 5.28 3.56
CA LEU A 22 -4.48 4.78 4.42
C LEU A 22 -4.86 5.77 5.53
N GLY A 23 -4.16 6.88 5.68
CA GLY A 23 -4.48 7.88 6.69
C GLY A 23 -4.15 7.45 8.12
N TYR A 24 -3.13 6.59 8.33
CA TYR A 24 -2.61 6.20 9.65
C TYR A 24 -1.96 7.37 10.44
N GLY A 25 -2.24 8.62 10.07
CA GLY A 25 -1.76 9.82 10.75
C GLY A 25 -2.46 10.09 12.08
N ASP A 26 -1.96 11.11 12.79
CA ASP A 26 -2.25 11.54 14.18
C ASP A 26 -3.74 11.74 14.55
N ILE A 27 -4.63 11.74 13.56
CA ILE A 27 -6.08 11.88 13.77
C ILE A 27 -6.68 10.48 13.63
N GLY A 28 -6.66 9.73 14.73
CA GLY A 28 -7.10 8.34 14.81
C GLY A 28 -8.43 8.08 14.11
N CYS A 29 -8.35 7.50 12.93
CA CYS A 29 -9.41 6.70 12.36
C CYS A 29 -8.94 5.26 12.54
N GLU A 30 -9.48 4.56 13.55
CA GLU A 30 -9.31 3.12 13.76
C GLU A 30 -10.04 2.34 12.64
N SER A 31 -9.83 2.72 11.39
CA SER A 31 -10.35 2.03 10.22
C SER A 31 -9.42 0.87 9.94
N ASP A 32 -9.85 -0.27 10.50
CA ASP A 32 -9.57 -1.65 10.18
C ASP A 32 -8.28 -1.94 9.39
N ALA A 33 -7.44 -2.79 9.99
CA ALA A 33 -6.20 -3.34 9.43
C ALA A 33 -6.33 -3.92 7.99
N ASP A 34 -7.55 -4.10 7.50
CA ASP A 34 -7.93 -4.63 6.19
C ASP A 34 -7.24 -3.88 5.02
N GLY A 35 -7.09 -2.56 5.13
CA GLY A 35 -6.40 -1.77 4.13
C GLY A 35 -4.88 -2.01 4.09
N TYR A 36 -4.25 -2.26 5.24
CA TYR A 36 -2.80 -2.46 5.31
C TYR A 36 -2.41 -3.86 4.80
N ASP A 37 -3.20 -4.87 5.16
CA ASP A 37 -2.97 -6.26 4.75
C ASP A 37 -3.12 -6.42 3.22
N MET A 38 -4.06 -5.71 2.60
CA MET A 38 -4.19 -5.62 1.14
C MET A 38 -2.89 -5.19 0.44
N TYR A 39 -2.16 -4.23 1.02
CA TYR A 39 -0.92 -3.71 0.43
C TYR A 39 0.35 -4.41 0.93
N LYS A 40 0.23 -5.42 1.79
CA LYS A 40 1.37 -6.19 2.32
C LYS A 40 2.27 -6.80 1.23
N PRO A 41 1.76 -7.39 0.13
CA PRO A 41 2.60 -7.89 -0.96
C PRO A 41 3.46 -6.80 -1.62
N TYR A 42 2.93 -5.57 -1.71
CA TYR A 42 3.69 -4.42 -2.21
C TYR A 42 4.77 -4.02 -1.21
N ILE A 43 4.46 -3.92 0.09
CA ILE A 43 5.45 -3.62 1.13
C ILE A 43 6.58 -4.65 1.10
N ASP A 44 6.24 -5.94 1.04
CA ASP A 44 7.17 -7.07 1.00
C ASP A 44 8.00 -7.10 -0.30
N GLY A 45 7.57 -6.40 -1.35
CA GLY A 45 8.27 -6.32 -2.63
C GLY A 45 7.96 -7.50 -3.55
N GLU A 46 6.83 -8.18 -3.32
CA GLU A 46 6.38 -9.36 -4.03
C GLU A 46 5.47 -9.02 -5.23
N MET A 47 4.73 -7.90 -5.17
CA MET A 47 3.76 -7.49 -6.19
C MET A 47 3.69 -5.96 -6.33
N GLU A 48 3.59 -5.44 -7.55
CA GLU A 48 3.52 -3.98 -7.75
C GLU A 48 2.16 -3.40 -7.29
N ILE A 49 2.17 -2.19 -6.74
CA ILE A 49 0.94 -1.55 -6.23
C ILE A 49 -0.16 -1.40 -7.29
N ALA A 50 0.23 -1.29 -8.56
CA ALA A 50 -0.69 -1.22 -9.70
C ALA A 50 -1.44 -2.55 -9.92
N GLU A 51 -0.79 -3.68 -9.70
CA GLU A 51 -1.37 -5.02 -9.82
C GLU A 51 -2.38 -5.27 -8.69
N ILE A 52 -2.01 -4.90 -7.45
CA ILE A 52 -2.91 -4.94 -6.29
C ILE A 52 -4.16 -4.09 -6.55
N ASN A 53 -3.99 -2.84 -6.96
CA ASN A 53 -5.13 -1.96 -7.24
C ASN A 53 -6.03 -2.48 -8.38
N MET A 54 -5.45 -3.16 -9.37
CA MET A 54 -6.21 -3.76 -10.48
C MET A 54 -7.05 -4.94 -10.00
N ASN A 55 -6.49 -5.82 -9.15
CA ASN A 55 -7.20 -6.95 -8.57
C ASN A 55 -8.41 -6.50 -7.72
N HIS A 56 -8.29 -5.41 -6.98
CA HIS A 56 -9.38 -4.87 -6.15
C HIS A 56 -10.44 -4.10 -6.95
N ARG A 57 -10.06 -3.45 -8.06
CA ARG A 57 -11.03 -2.79 -8.94
C ARG A 57 -11.97 -3.74 -9.67
N SER A 58 -11.59 -5.01 -9.84
CA SER A 58 -12.42 -6.03 -10.48
C SER A 58 -13.46 -6.67 -9.54
N SER A 59 -13.57 -6.22 -8.29
CA SER A 59 -14.54 -6.74 -7.31
C SER A 59 -15.76 -5.83 -7.07
N PHE A 60 -16.03 -4.86 -7.96
CA PHE A 60 -17.26 -4.04 -7.98
C PHE A 60 -18.03 -4.18 -9.29
#